data_AF-A0A936R0Z3-F1
#
_entry.id   AF-A0A936R0Z3-F1
#
_cell.length_a   1.000
_cell.length_b   1.000
_cell.length_c   1.000
_cell.angle_alpha   90.00
_cell.angle_beta   90.00
_cell.angle_gamma   90.00
#
_symmetry.space_group_name_H-M   'P 1'
#
loop_
_entity.id
_entity.type
_entity.pdbx_description
1 polymer ?
#
loop_
_entity_poly.entity_id
_entity_poly.type
_entity_poly.pdbx_seq_one_letter_code
_entity_poly.pdbx_strand_id
1 'polypeptide(L)'
;MVWVVLAVVAVAVVVVIRLVVSGTITPDAMPAPVRSQPDPGLPQEPKAADVPLLRFDTASRGYDIEAVDDELDRLEGVLRRQEAELAEFADVRRSAMDSEQER
;
A
#
# COMPACT_ATOMS: atom_id res chain seq x y z
N MET A 1 50.16 -28.63 24.38
CA MET A 1 49.60 -27.25 24.24
C MET A 1 48.62 -27.14 23.09
N VAL A 2 48.94 -27.60 21.87
CA VAL A 2 48.04 -27.55 20.69
C VAL A 2 46.67 -28.19 20.94
N TRP A 3 46.63 -29.36 21.58
CA TRP A 3 45.36 -30.04 21.92
C TRP A 3 44.45 -29.22 22.84
N VAL A 4 45.01 -28.46 23.77
CA VAL A 4 44.25 -27.59 24.68
C VAL A 4 43.67 -26.42 23.90
N VAL A 5 44.45 -25.83 22.99
CA VAL A 5 43.97 -24.75 22.12
C VAL A 5 42.83 -25.23 21.23
N LEU A 6 42.96 -26.42 20.62
CA LEU A 6 41.91 -27.01 19.80
C LEU A 6 40.63 -27.29 20.60
N ALA A 7 40.76 -27.79 21.83
CA ALA A 7 39.61 -28.01 22.71
C ALA A 7 38.89 -26.70 23.06
N VAL A 8 39.64 -25.63 23.37
CA VAL A 8 39.07 -24.31 23.66
C VAL A 8 38.36 -23.72 22.44
N VAL A 9 38.96 -23.83 21.25
CA VAL A 9 38.34 -23.36 19.99
C VAL A 9 37.05 -24.15 19.70
N ALA A 10 37.07 -25.47 19.87
CA ALA A 10 35.89 -26.30 19.66
C ALA A 10 34.73 -25.90 20.59
N VAL A 11 35.03 -25.65 21.88
CA VAL A 11 34.03 -25.15 22.83
C VAL A 11 33.50 -23.77 22.44
N ALA A 12 34.37 -22.85 22.03
CA ALA A 12 33.97 -21.52 21.58
C ALA A 12 33.04 -21.59 20.36
N VAL A 13 33.35 -22.44 19.37
CA VAL A 13 32.49 -22.67 18.20
C VAL A 13 31.12 -23.20 18.61
N VAL A 14 31.06 -24.18 19.52
CA VAL A 14 29.80 -24.74 20.01
C VAL A 14 28.95 -23.69 20.73
N VAL A 15 29.57 -22.83 21.53
CA VAL A 15 28.88 -21.72 22.22
C VAL A 15 28.32 -20.71 21.22
N VAL A 16 29.09 -20.35 20.19
CA VAL A 16 28.63 -19.45 19.13
C VAL A 16 27.45 -20.06 18.37
N ILE A 17 27.54 -21.33 17.96
CA ILE A 17 26.44 -22.04 17.29
C ILE A 17 25.19 -22.07 18.17
N ARG A 18 25.33 -22.36 19.48
CA ARG A 18 24.22 -22.31 20.44
C ARG A 18 23.56 -20.94 20.51
N LEU A 19 24.32 -19.84 20.51
CA LEU A 19 23.77 -18.48 20.50
C LEU A 19 23.03 -18.15 19.19
N VAL A 20 23.59 -18.58 18.05
CA VAL A 20 22.97 -18.38 16.73
C VAL A 20 21.65 -19.14 16.63
N VAL A 21 21.62 -20.41 17.05
CA VAL A 21 20.40 -21.24 17.07
C VAL A 21 19.36 -20.72 18.07
N SER A 22 19.82 -20.14 19.18
CA SER A 22 18.97 -19.49 20.20
C SER A 22 18.26 -18.23 19.68
N GLY A 23 18.62 -17.72 18.49
CA GLY A 23 18.04 -16.50 17.93
C GLY A 23 18.44 -15.23 18.68
N THR A 24 19.43 -15.29 19.58
CA THR A 24 19.95 -14.12 20.30
C THR A 24 20.91 -13.29 19.46
N ILE A 25 21.46 -13.86 18.37
CA ILE A 25 22.27 -13.15 17.38
C ILE A 25 21.71 -13.48 15.98
N THR A 26 20.73 -12.73 15.52
CA THR A 26 20.34 -12.74 14.11
C THR A 26 21.08 -11.58 13.42
N PRO A 27 22.06 -11.85 12.55
CA PRO A 27 22.55 -10.83 11.62
C PRO A 27 21.45 -10.61 10.58
N ASP A 28 20.97 -9.37 10.48
CA ASP A 28 19.87 -8.94 9.63
C ASP A 28 18.54 -9.67 9.86
N ALA A 29 17.84 -9.23 10.92
CA ALA A 29 16.40 -9.30 10.93
C ALA A 29 15.88 -8.35 9.83
N MET A 30 15.74 -8.85 8.61
CA MET A 30 14.89 -8.19 7.61
C MET A 30 13.54 -7.94 8.29
N PRO A 31 13.06 -6.68 8.37
CA PRO A 31 11.86 -6.36 9.12
C PRO A 31 10.70 -7.22 8.61
N ALA A 32 9.89 -7.73 9.55
CA ALA A 32 8.70 -8.50 9.22
C ALA A 32 7.84 -7.72 8.20
N PRO A 33 7.22 -8.39 7.22
CA PRO A 33 6.36 -7.72 6.25
C PRO A 33 5.21 -7.05 7.00
N VAL A 34 5.31 -5.74 7.16
CA VAL A 34 4.26 -4.94 7.78
C VAL A 34 3.10 -4.84 6.78
N ARG A 35 1.98 -5.47 7.12
CA ARG A 35 0.67 -5.09 6.59
C ARG A 35 0.16 -3.87 7.36
N SER A 36 0.94 -2.80 7.38
CA SER A 36 0.40 -1.48 7.64
C SER A 36 -0.01 -0.95 6.28
N GLN A 37 -1.12 -1.49 5.74
CA GLN A 37 -1.76 -0.82 4.61
C GLN A 37 -2.41 0.43 5.21
N PRO A 38 -1.91 1.63 4.90
CA PRO A 38 -2.50 2.85 5.41
C PRO A 38 -3.94 2.88 4.90
N ASP A 39 -4.89 3.25 5.76
CA ASP A 39 -6.27 3.42 5.33
C ASP A 39 -6.29 4.59 4.32
N PRO A 40 -6.64 4.34 3.05
CA PRO A 40 -6.69 5.40 2.05
C PRO A 40 -7.79 6.44 2.33
N GLY A 41 -8.70 6.16 3.28
CA GLY A 41 -9.75 7.10 3.70
C GLY A 41 -10.87 7.26 2.66
N LEU A 42 -10.93 6.37 1.66
CA LEU A 42 -11.95 6.40 0.62
C LEU A 42 -13.24 5.70 1.08
N PRO A 43 -14.42 6.21 0.69
CA PRO A 43 -15.68 5.51 0.87
C PRO A 43 -15.74 4.26 -0.02
N GLN A 44 -16.71 3.37 0.23
CA GLN A 44 -16.91 2.13 -0.54
C GLN A 44 -17.12 2.40 -2.04
N GLU A 45 -17.74 3.54 -2.37
CA GLU A 45 -17.96 4.01 -3.74
C GLU A 45 -17.29 5.39 -3.88
N PRO A 46 -15.99 5.43 -4.21
CA PRO A 46 -15.25 6.68 -4.34
C PRO A 46 -15.71 7.46 -5.58
N LYS A 47 -15.74 8.78 -5.45
CA LYS A 47 -16.03 9.73 -6.51
C LYS A 47 -14.80 10.55 -6.87
N ALA A 48 -14.88 11.29 -7.97
CA ALA A 48 -13.84 12.24 -8.38
C ALA A 48 -13.46 13.18 -7.23
N ALA A 49 -14.45 13.69 -6.48
CA ALA A 49 -14.22 14.59 -5.34
C ALA A 49 -13.45 13.96 -4.17
N ASP A 50 -13.34 12.63 -4.09
CA ASP A 50 -12.62 11.92 -3.04
C ASP A 50 -11.13 11.75 -3.36
N VAL A 51 -10.74 11.89 -4.64
CA VAL A 51 -9.33 11.84 -5.09
C VAL A 51 -8.42 12.83 -4.34
N PRO A 52 -8.77 14.13 -4.20
CA PRO A 52 -7.93 15.09 -3.46
C PRO A 52 -7.91 14.84 -1.94
N LEU A 53 -8.73 13.94 -1.41
CA LEU A 53 -8.72 13.56 0.01
C LEU A 53 -7.70 12.46 0.31
N LEU A 54 -7.15 11.80 -0.71
CA LEU A 54 -6.16 10.75 -0.57
C LEU A 54 -4.89 11.26 0.15
N ARG A 55 -4.38 10.43 1.06
CA ARG A 55 -3.13 10.68 1.77
C ARG A 55 -2.22 9.47 1.64
N PHE A 56 -0.98 9.74 1.23
CA PHE A 56 0.04 8.72 1.04
C PHE A 56 1.15 8.89 2.08
N ASP A 57 1.65 7.78 2.62
CA ASP A 57 2.81 7.79 3.50
C ASP A 57 4.10 8.03 2.71
N THR A 58 4.97 8.89 3.25
CA THR A 58 6.26 9.20 2.65
C THR A 58 7.34 8.21 3.12
N ALA A 59 8.07 7.61 2.19
CA ALA A 59 9.20 6.72 2.48
C ALA A 59 10.53 7.28 1.95
N SER A 60 11.66 6.82 2.51
CA SER A 60 13.01 7.26 2.12
C SER A 60 13.36 6.99 0.64
N ARG A 61 12.65 6.06 0.00
CA ARG A 61 12.52 5.94 -1.46
C ARG A 61 11.03 5.87 -1.78
N GLY A 62 10.47 6.97 -2.23
CA GLY A 62 9.06 7.10 -2.63
C GLY A 62 8.91 7.48 -4.10
N TYR A 63 7.66 7.57 -4.54
CA TYR A 63 7.33 8.26 -5.79
C TYR A 63 7.66 9.76 -5.67
N ASP A 64 7.90 10.40 -6.82
CA ASP A 64 8.01 11.85 -6.88
C ASP A 64 6.65 12.46 -6.54
N ILE A 65 6.59 13.24 -5.45
CA ILE A 65 5.35 13.77 -4.89
C ILE A 65 4.68 14.72 -5.90
N GLU A 66 5.46 15.56 -6.56
CA GLU A 66 4.93 16.54 -7.52
C GLU A 66 4.35 15.84 -8.75
N ALA A 67 5.04 14.80 -9.24
CA ALA A 67 4.53 14.00 -10.35
C ALA A 67 3.27 13.19 -9.99
N VAL A 68 3.15 12.73 -8.73
CA VAL A 68 1.95 12.04 -8.24
C VAL A 68 0.78 13.01 -8.13
N ASP A 69 1.01 14.21 -7.57
CA ASP A 69 -0.03 15.23 -7.42
C ASP A 69 -0.57 15.65 -8.81
N ASP A 70 0.31 15.89 -9.78
CA ASP A 70 -0.07 16.24 -11.16
C ASP A 70 -0.93 15.14 -11.82
N GLU A 71 -0.59 13.87 -11.60
CA GLU A 71 -1.34 12.75 -12.18
C GLU A 71 -2.68 12.54 -11.46
N LEU A 72 -2.75 12.79 -10.15
CA LEU A 72 -4.01 12.74 -9.38
C LEU A 72 -4.98 13.85 -9.81
N ASP A 73 -4.48 15.07 -10.05
CA ASP A 73 -5.29 16.18 -10.59
C ASP A 73 -5.85 15.85 -11.98
N ARG A 74 -5.01 15.23 -12.82
CA ARG A 74 -5.44 14.75 -14.14
C ARG A 74 -6.53 13.67 -14.00
N LEU A 75 -6.32 12.71 -13.11
CA LEU A 75 -7.25 11.62 -12.84
C LEU A 75 -8.60 12.13 -12.33
N GLU A 76 -8.60 13.05 -11.37
CA GLU A 76 -9.82 13.70 -10.87
C GLU A 76 -10.59 14.34 -12.02
N GLY A 77 -9.90 15.06 -12.91
CA GLY A 77 -10.51 15.66 -14.09
C GLY A 77 -11.17 14.65 -15.04
N VAL A 78 -10.55 13.48 -15.23
CA VAL A 78 -11.12 12.39 -16.04
C VAL A 78 -12.35 11.79 -15.37
N LEU A 79 -12.26 11.46 -14.09
CA LEU A 79 -13.37 10.87 -13.34
C LEU A 79 -14.57 11.80 -13.30
N ARG A 80 -14.36 13.09 -13.07
CA ARG A 80 -15.45 14.08 -13.05
C ARG A 80 -16.20 14.16 -14.38
N ARG A 81 -15.49 14.02 -15.50
CA ARG A 81 -16.13 13.97 -16.83
C ARG A 81 -16.95 12.69 -17.00
N GLN A 82 -16.39 11.54 -16.64
CA GLN A 82 -17.10 10.26 -16.72
C GLN A 82 -18.35 10.23 -15.82
N GLU A 83 -18.25 10.78 -14.62
CA GLU A 83 -19.39 10.90 -13.70
C GLU A 83 -20.50 11.79 -14.26
N ALA A 84 -20.14 12.91 -14.91
CA ALA A 84 -21.11 13.78 -15.57
C ALA A 84 -21.80 13.08 -16.74
N GLU A 85 -21.05 12.37 -17.59
CA GLU A 85 -21.61 11.58 -18.70
C GLU A 85 -22.55 10.49 -18.17
N LEU A 86 -22.15 9.75 -17.12
CA LEU A 86 -23.00 8.73 -16.51
C LEU A 86 -24.29 9.30 -15.91
N ALA A 87 -24.22 10.48 -15.30
CA ALA A 87 -25.40 11.17 -14.77
C ALA A 87 -26.37 11.55 -15.88
N GLU A 88 -25.87 12.07 -17.01
CA GLU A 88 -26.67 12.38 -18.19
C GLU A 88 -27.37 11.14 -18.75
N PHE A 89 -26.63 10.04 -18.96
CA PHE A 89 -27.22 8.79 -19.44
C PHE A 89 -28.27 8.22 -18.48
N ALA A 90 -28.04 8.34 -17.16
CA ALA A 90 -28.99 7.89 -16.16
C ALA A 90 -30.30 8.70 -16.20
N ASP A 91 -30.22 10.00 -16.46
CA ASP A 91 -31.37 10.90 -16.53
C ASP A 91 -32.21 10.68 -17.80
N VAL A 92 -31.55 10.53 -18.94
CA VAL A 92 -32.19 10.16 -20.21
C VAL A 92 -32.92 8.82 -20.07
N ARG A 93 -32.27 7.82 -19.47
CA ARG A 93 -32.87 6.50 -19.23
C ARG A 93 -34.07 6.58 -18.29
N ARG A 94 -34.00 7.41 -17.24
CA ARG A 94 -35.11 7.60 -16.29
C ARG A 94 -36.31 8.24 -16.98
N SER A 95 -36.08 9.29 -17.78
CA SER A 95 -37.12 9.95 -18.57
C SER A 95 -37.81 9.02 -19.57
N ALA A 96 -37.06 8.08 -20.18
CA ALA A 96 -37.63 7.07 -21.06
C ALA A 96 -38.57 6.12 -20.30
N MET A 97 -38.16 5.64 -19.11
CA MET A 97 -38.98 4.76 -18.27
C MET A 97 -40.28 5.42 -17.81
N ASP A 98 -40.21 6.71 -17.45
CA ASP A 98 -41.39 7.47 -17.04
C ASP A 98 -42.38 7.67 -18.21
N SER A 99 -41.86 7.87 -19.43
CA SER A 99 -42.69 8.00 -20.64
C SER A 99 -43.38 6.70 -21.08
N GLU A 100 -42.85 5.54 -20.69
CA GLU A 100 -43.47 4.24 -20.94
C GLU A 100 -44.58 3.92 -19.92
N GLN A 101 -44.53 4.46 -18.71
CA GLN A 101 -45.59 4.26 -17.71
C GLN A 101 -46.84 5.12 -17.94
N GLU A 102 -46.70 6.24 -18.65
CA GLU A 102 -47.81 7.17 -18.91
C GLU A 102 -48.63 6.82 -20.17
N ARG A 103 -48.24 5.77 -20.91
CA ARG A 103 -48.96 5.24 -22.08
C ARG A 103 -49.76 3.99 -21.77
#